data_AF-A0AAD4YKB6-F1
#
_entry.id   AF-A0AAD4YKB6-F1
#
_cell.length_a   1.000
_cell.length_b   1.000
_cell.length_c   1.000
_cell.angle_alpha   90.00
_cell.angle_beta   90.00
_cell.angle_gamma   90.00
#
_symmetry.space_group_name_H-M   'P 1'
#
loop_
_entity.id
_entity.type
_entity.pdbx_description
1 polymer ?
#
loop_
_entity_poly.entity_id
_entity_poly.type
_entity_poly.pdbx_seq_one_letter_code
_entity_poly.pdbx_strand_id
1 'polypeptide(L)'
;MRRLRKTDNNRIAKACGAVIVNRPDQLQQSDVGTGAGIFEDQFNEVERNLQDAMSVARNILKNPKLGPAGGATQLTVSATLKQKSSSVEGIEKWPYEAAAIACERIPRTLAPNCRVNVIRTMTALQGKV
;
A
#
# COMPACT_ATOMS: atom_id res chain seq x y z
N MET A 1 -25.01 -17.77 -22.38
CA MET A 1 -24.54 -19.01 -21.73
C MET A 1 -25.71 -19.96 -21.53
N ARG A 2 -25.48 -21.28 -21.56
CA ARG A 2 -26.49 -22.29 -21.22
C ARG A 2 -25.94 -23.18 -20.11
N ARG A 3 -26.80 -23.76 -19.26
CA ARG A 3 -26.47 -24.64 -18.11
C ARG A 3 -25.87 -23.95 -16.86
N LEU A 4 -26.50 -22.87 -16.39
CA LEU A 4 -26.16 -22.25 -15.09
C LEU A 4 -26.96 -22.89 -13.95
N ARG A 5 -26.34 -23.05 -12.77
CA ARG A 5 -27.05 -23.51 -11.57
C ARG A 5 -27.89 -22.36 -11.00
N LYS A 6 -29.03 -22.69 -10.36
CA LYS A 6 -29.89 -21.68 -9.71
C LYS A 6 -29.13 -20.86 -8.64
N THR A 7 -28.18 -21.48 -7.95
CA THR A 7 -27.28 -20.80 -7.00
C THR A 7 -26.38 -19.76 -7.66
N ASP A 8 -25.87 -20.05 -8.86
CA ASP A 8 -24.97 -19.16 -9.59
C ASP A 8 -25.75 -17.99 -10.20
N ASN A 9 -26.96 -18.24 -10.71
CA ASN A 9 -27.87 -17.18 -11.16
C ASN A 9 -28.21 -16.21 -10.03
N ASN A 10 -28.49 -16.72 -8.82
CA ASN A 10 -28.76 -15.88 -7.66
C ASN A 10 -27.54 -15.03 -7.25
N ARG A 11 -26.32 -15.59 -7.37
CA ARG A 11 -25.07 -14.86 -7.08
C ARG A 11 -24.79 -13.77 -8.11
N ILE A 12 -24.96 -14.07 -9.40
CA ILE A 12 -24.78 -13.12 -10.51
C ILE A 12 -25.81 -12.00 -10.44
N ALA A 13 -27.08 -12.32 -10.19
CA ALA A 13 -28.15 -11.34 -9.98
C ALA A 13 -27.79 -10.37 -8.84
N LYS A 14 -27.31 -10.89 -7.71
CA LYS A 14 -26.88 -10.08 -6.57
C LYS A 14 -25.63 -9.24 -6.84
N ALA A 15 -24.69 -9.74 -7.65
CA ALA A 15 -23.45 -9.04 -7.98
C ALA A 15 -23.65 -7.93 -9.02
N CYS A 16 -24.44 -8.20 -10.06
CA CYS A 16 -24.66 -7.26 -11.15
C CYS A 16 -25.88 -6.34 -10.90
N GLY A 17 -26.73 -6.65 -9.92
CA GLY A 17 -28.03 -5.98 -9.73
C GLY A 17 -29.08 -6.40 -10.76
N ALA A 18 -28.92 -7.55 -11.40
CA ALA A 18 -29.86 -8.06 -12.40
C ALA A 18 -31.05 -8.77 -11.75
N VAL A 19 -32.23 -8.71 -12.37
CA VAL A 19 -33.43 -9.43 -11.93
C VAL A 19 -33.57 -10.74 -12.70
N ILE A 20 -33.83 -11.84 -12.00
CA ILE A 20 -34.02 -13.16 -12.63
C ILE A 20 -35.46 -13.29 -13.10
N VAL A 21 -35.63 -13.40 -14.42
CA VAL A 21 -36.95 -13.54 -15.06
C VAL A 21 -37.10 -14.96 -15.61
N ASN A 22 -38.30 -15.54 -15.47
CA ASN A 22 -38.59 -16.90 -15.94
C ASN A 22 -39.05 -16.95 -17.41
N ARG A 23 -39.61 -15.85 -17.93
CA ARG A 23 -40.10 -15.77 -19.31
C ARG A 23 -39.55 -14.52 -20.02
N PRO A 24 -39.14 -14.63 -21.30
CA PRO A 24 -38.45 -13.55 -22.01
C PRO A 24 -39.34 -12.34 -22.32
N ASP A 25 -40.66 -12.53 -22.38
CA ASP A 25 -41.69 -11.50 -22.58
C ASP A 25 -41.82 -10.54 -21.38
N GLN A 26 -41.35 -10.95 -20.21
CA GLN A 26 -41.44 -10.16 -18.97
C GLN A 26 -40.18 -9.33 -18.70
N LEU A 27 -39.16 -9.41 -19.57
CA LEU A 27 -37.89 -8.73 -19.37
C LEU A 27 -38.04 -7.22 -19.60
N GLN A 28 -37.67 -6.43 -18.60
CA GLN A 28 -37.64 -4.98 -18.65
C GLN A 28 -36.21 -4.44 -18.71
N GLN A 29 -36.05 -3.21 -19.18
CA GLN A 29 -34.74 -2.55 -19.22
C GLN A 29 -34.11 -2.41 -17.82
N SER A 30 -34.93 -2.32 -16.77
CA SER A 30 -34.51 -2.30 -15.36
C SER A 30 -33.95 -3.62 -14.86
N ASP A 31 -34.20 -4.74 -15.54
CA ASP A 31 -33.75 -6.07 -15.11
C ASP A 31 -32.29 -6.34 -15.51
N VAL A 32 -31.71 -5.49 -16.37
CA VAL A 32 -30.32 -5.60 -16.81
C VAL A 32 -29.39 -5.07 -15.72
N GLY A 33 -28.63 -5.97 -15.11
CA GLY A 33 -27.65 -5.61 -14.10
C GLY A 33 -26.42 -4.91 -14.68
N THR A 34 -26.22 -3.64 -14.35
CA THR A 34 -25.07 -2.82 -14.75
C THR A 34 -24.00 -2.68 -13.65
N GLY A 35 -24.24 -3.23 -12.45
CA GLY A 35 -23.39 -3.08 -11.26
C GLY A 35 -22.13 -3.96 -11.21
N ALA A 36 -21.87 -4.76 -12.26
CA ALA A 36 -20.74 -5.70 -12.28
C ALA A 36 -19.36 -5.03 -12.17
N GLY A 37 -19.24 -3.75 -12.55
CA GLY A 37 -17.97 -3.00 -12.49
C GLY A 37 -17.39 -2.87 -11.08
N ILE A 38 -18.24 -2.81 -10.05
CA ILE A 38 -17.78 -2.70 -8.65
C ILE A 38 -17.05 -3.98 -8.20
N PHE A 39 -17.44 -5.14 -8.75
CA PHE A 39 -16.76 -6.40 -8.49
C PHE A 39 -15.43 -6.49 -9.25
N GLU A 40 -15.39 -6.02 -10.49
CA GLU A 40 -14.18 -5.99 -11.30
C GLU A 40 -13.08 -5.14 -10.64
N ASP A 41 -13.43 -3.96 -10.12
CA ASP A 41 -12.48 -3.09 -9.40
C ASP A 41 -11.91 -3.75 -8.14
N GLN A 42 -12.75 -4.43 -7.34
CA GLN A 42 -12.30 -5.15 -6.15
C GLN A 42 -11.40 -6.34 -6.50
N PHE A 43 -11.75 -7.13 -7.53
CA PHE A 43 -10.90 -8.23 -7.98
C PHE A 43 -9.56 -7.74 -8.50
N ASN A 44 -9.56 -6.65 -9.26
CA ASN A 44 -8.34 -6.01 -9.74
C ASN A 44 -7.46 -5.50 -8.58
N GLU A 45 -8.05 -4.98 -7.51
CA GLU A 45 -7.31 -4.57 -6.32
C GLU A 45 -6.71 -5.77 -5.55
N VAL A 46 -7.48 -6.85 -5.41
CA VAL A 46 -7.00 -8.09 -4.79
C VAL A 46 -5.84 -8.70 -5.58
N GLU A 47 -5.93 -8.73 -6.91
CA GLU A 47 -4.86 -9.26 -7.75
C GLU A 47 -3.57 -8.46 -7.61
N ARG A 48 -3.65 -7.12 -7.63
CA ARG A 48 -2.50 -6.24 -7.41
C ARG A 48 -1.87 -6.45 -6.04
N ASN A 49 -2.68 -6.49 -4.99
CA ASN A 49 -2.21 -6.71 -3.61
C ASN A 49 -1.53 -8.08 -3.46
N LEU A 50 -2.04 -9.12 -4.14
CA LEU A 50 -1.44 -10.45 -4.14
C LEU A 50 -0.08 -10.46 -4.86
N GLN A 51 0.02 -9.77 -5.99
CA GLN A 51 1.28 -9.63 -6.73
C GLN A 51 2.35 -8.90 -5.91
N ASP A 52 1.98 -7.85 -5.17
CA ASP A 52 2.87 -7.16 -4.24
C ASP A 52 3.34 -8.07 -3.11
N ALA A 53 2.43 -8.83 -2.50
CA ALA A 53 2.76 -9.78 -1.43
C ALA A 53 3.72 -10.88 -1.91
N MET A 54 3.48 -11.46 -3.09
CA MET A 54 4.38 -12.46 -3.68
C MET A 54 5.76 -11.88 -3.99
N SER A 55 5.82 -10.62 -4.39
CA SER A 55 7.08 -9.92 -4.66
C SER A 55 7.91 -9.73 -3.37
N VAL A 56 7.27 -9.40 -2.26
CA VAL A 56 7.92 -9.34 -0.94
C VAL A 56 8.41 -10.72 -0.51
N ALA A 57 7.58 -11.77 -0.64
CA ALA A 57 7.98 -13.14 -0.31
C ALA A 57 9.19 -13.60 -1.13
N ARG A 58 9.22 -13.28 -2.43
CA ARG A 58 10.37 -13.54 -3.31
C ARG A 58 11.64 -12.83 -2.82
N ASN A 59 11.54 -11.58 -2.38
CA ASN A 59 12.70 -10.83 -1.88
C ASN A 59 13.28 -11.47 -0.61
N ILE A 60 12.42 -11.95 0.30
CA ILE A 60 12.84 -12.65 1.53
C ILE A 60 13.54 -13.97 1.19
N LEU A 61 13.01 -14.74 0.24
CA LEU A 61 13.63 -16.00 -0.20
C LEU A 61 14.99 -15.79 -0.86
N LYS A 62 15.17 -14.70 -1.63
CA LYS A 62 16.44 -14.37 -2.29
C LYS A 62 17.48 -13.84 -1.31
N ASN A 63 17.08 -12.97 -0.38
CA ASN A 63 17.96 -12.35 0.60
C ASN A 63 17.30 -12.40 1.98
N PRO A 64 17.74 -13.31 2.88
CA PRO A 64 17.12 -13.53 4.18
C PRO A 64 17.56 -12.47 5.22
N LYS A 65 17.51 -11.18 4.86
CA LYS A 65 17.80 -10.05 5.74
C LYS A 65 16.55 -9.18 5.85
N LEU A 66 16.14 -8.88 7.07
CA LEU A 66 15.01 -8.01 7.37
C LEU A 66 15.50 -6.77 8.11
N GLY A 67 14.97 -5.62 7.73
CA GLY A 67 15.19 -4.35 8.41
C GLY A 67 14.00 -3.99 9.31
N PRO A 68 14.21 -3.20 10.37
CA PRO A 68 13.11 -2.67 11.17
C PRO A 68 12.25 -1.69 10.34
N ALA A 69 10.92 -1.81 10.44
CA ALA A 69 9.98 -0.98 9.68
C ALA A 69 9.66 0.34 10.42
N GLY A 70 8.64 1.07 9.94
CA GLY A 70 8.08 2.23 10.65
C GLY A 70 8.97 3.48 10.68
N GLY A 71 9.91 3.61 9.73
CA GLY A 71 10.82 4.75 9.67
C GLY A 71 12.13 4.57 10.46
N ALA A 72 12.29 3.44 11.16
CA ALA A 72 13.49 3.17 11.97
C ALA A 72 14.75 3.09 11.10
N THR A 73 14.72 2.34 10.00
CA THR A 73 15.87 2.25 9.06
C THR A 73 16.25 3.63 8.53
N GLN A 74 15.28 4.46 8.15
CA GLN A 74 15.53 5.80 7.61
C GLN A 74 16.19 6.72 8.65
N LEU A 75 15.79 6.62 9.92
CA LEU A 75 16.42 7.37 11.01
C LEU A 75 17.86 6.94 11.25
N THR A 76 18.13 5.63 11.32
CA THR A 76 19.49 5.10 11.48
C THR A 76 20.39 5.50 10.31
N VAL A 77 19.88 5.43 9.08
CA VAL A 77 20.63 5.88 7.89
C VAL A 77 20.91 7.38 7.96
N SER A 78 19.93 8.21 8.35
CA SER A 78 20.12 9.65 8.52
C SER A 78 21.18 9.97 9.57
N ALA A 79 21.15 9.32 10.74
CA ALA A 79 22.14 9.50 11.79
C ALA A 79 23.55 9.11 11.31
N THR A 80 23.67 7.96 10.64
CA THR A 80 24.95 7.49 10.07
C THR A 80 25.48 8.45 9.01
N LEU A 81 24.61 9.01 8.16
CA LEU A 81 24.99 10.00 7.15
C LEU A 81 25.45 11.32 7.77
N LYS A 82 24.82 11.78 8.86
CA LYS A 82 25.27 12.97 9.62
C LYS A 82 26.60 12.74 10.33
N GLN A 83 26.83 11.53 10.85
CA GLN A 83 28.12 11.17 11.41
C GLN A 83 29.20 11.18 10.32
N LYS A 84 28.91 10.61 9.15
CA LYS A 84 29.84 10.58 8.02
C LYS A 84 30.08 11.97 7.42
N SER A 85 29.05 12.84 7.38
CA SER A 85 29.21 14.23 6.92
C SER A 85 30.15 15.03 7.82
N SER A 86 30.24 14.67 9.11
CA SER A 86 31.18 15.28 10.06
C SER A 86 32.63 14.86 9.82
N SER A 87 32.86 13.72 9.15
CA SER A 87 34.19 13.25 8.76
C SER A 87 34.64 13.79 7.39
N VAL A 88 33.74 14.42 6.62
CA VAL A 88 34.04 14.98 5.29
C VAL A 88 34.21 16.49 5.42
N GLU A 89 35.35 17.00 5.00
CA GLU A 89 35.66 18.42 5.00
C GLU A 89 35.34 19.06 3.64
N GLY A 90 34.95 20.33 3.65
CA GLY A 90 34.67 21.12 2.45
C GLY A 90 33.24 21.01 1.92
N ILE A 91 33.08 21.32 0.63
CA ILE A 91 31.77 21.47 -0.03
C ILE A 91 31.01 20.14 -0.12
N GLU A 92 31.73 19.01 -0.12
CA GLU A 92 31.15 17.68 -0.21
C GLU A 92 30.30 17.29 1.00
N LYS A 93 30.40 18.01 2.11
CA LYS A 93 29.58 17.81 3.31
C LYS A 93 28.09 18.04 3.06
N TRP A 94 27.74 19.06 2.27
CA TRP A 94 26.35 19.52 2.10
C TRP A 94 25.44 18.46 1.45
N PRO A 95 25.87 17.72 0.41
CA PRO A 95 25.11 16.59 -0.12
C PRO A 95 24.77 15.52 0.93
N TYR A 96 25.70 15.19 1.83
CA TYR A 96 25.45 14.18 2.87
C TYR A 96 24.38 14.63 3.86
N GLU A 97 24.45 15.89 4.31
CA GLU A 97 23.44 16.46 5.20
C GLU A 97 22.07 16.57 4.51
N ALA A 98 22.04 16.99 3.25
CA ALA A 98 20.81 17.06 2.46
C ALA A 98 20.18 15.66 2.30
N ALA A 99 20.98 14.63 2.01
CA ALA A 99 20.52 13.25 1.92
C ALA A 99 19.99 12.74 3.27
N ALA A 100 20.67 13.05 4.37
CA ALA A 100 20.23 12.70 5.71
C ALA A 100 18.86 13.31 6.05
N ILE A 101 18.65 14.58 5.71
CA ILE A 101 17.37 15.28 5.90
C ILE A 101 16.28 14.66 5.02
N ALA A 102 16.61 14.27 3.78
CA ALA A 102 15.67 13.62 2.87
C ALA A 102 15.18 12.27 3.43
N CYS A 103 16.06 11.46 4.02
CA CYS A 103 15.69 10.21 4.68
C CYS A 103 14.70 10.43 5.84
N GLU A 104 14.85 11.50 6.62
CA GLU A 104 13.93 11.83 7.72
C GLU A 104 12.53 12.24 7.25
N ARG A 105 12.32 12.51 5.96
CA ARG A 105 11.00 12.90 5.44
C ARG A 105 9.97 11.79 5.62
N ILE A 106 10.35 10.53 5.48
CA ILE A 106 9.45 9.39 5.61
C ILE A 106 8.86 9.28 7.03
N PRO A 107 9.66 9.15 8.12
CA PRO A 107 9.12 9.10 9.47
C PRO A 107 8.36 10.39 9.86
N ARG A 108 8.82 11.55 9.37
CA ARG A 108 8.13 12.83 9.60
C ARG A 108 6.73 12.88 8.98
N THR A 109 6.54 12.23 7.82
CA THR A 109 5.23 12.11 7.16
C THR A 109 4.32 11.07 7.83
N LEU A 110 4.90 10.01 8.41
CA LEU A 110 4.12 8.99 9.12
C LEU A 110 3.60 9.47 10.48
N ALA A 111 4.36 10.30 11.19
CA ALA A 111 3.98 10.83 12.50
C ALA A 111 2.57 11.47 12.56
N PRO A 112 2.18 12.41 11.68
CA PRO A 112 0.83 13.00 11.71
C PRO A 112 -0.26 11.98 11.36
N ASN A 113 0.01 11.01 10.48
CA ASN A 113 -0.94 9.94 10.14
C ASN A 113 -1.28 9.08 11.36
N CYS A 114 -0.32 8.92 12.29
CA CYS A 114 -0.50 8.22 13.56
C CYS A 114 -1.02 9.14 14.69
N ARG A 115 -1.43 10.38 14.40
CA ARG A 115 -1.88 11.39 15.37
C ARG A 115 -0.86 11.71 16.48
N VAL A 116 0.43 11.53 16.21
CA VAL A 116 1.50 11.88 17.16
C VAL A 116 2.14 13.21 16.81
N ASN A 117 2.61 13.95 17.83
CA ASN A 117 3.30 15.21 17.61
C ASN A 117 4.65 14.97 16.93
N VAL A 118 4.80 15.51 15.73
CA VAL A 118 5.95 15.28 14.86
C VAL A 118 7.26 15.75 15.51
N ILE A 119 7.28 16.97 16.06
CA ILE A 119 8.50 17.57 16.61
C ILE A 119 8.97 16.75 17.81
N ARG A 120 8.08 16.51 18.78
CA ARG A 120 8.41 15.74 19.98
C ARG A 120 8.86 14.31 19.66
N THR A 121 8.18 13.66 18.71
CA THR A 121 8.49 12.27 18.35
C THR A 121 9.81 12.18 17.58
N MET A 122 10.06 13.08 16.62
CA MET A 122 11.30 13.10 15.87
C MET A 122 12.51 13.40 16.76
N THR A 123 12.41 14.38 17.66
CA THR A 123 13.49 14.68 18.62
C THR A 123 13.73 13.51 19.57
N ALA A 124 12.67 12.87 20.06
CA ALA A 124 12.80 11.70 20.93
C ALA A 124 13.40 10.48 20.23
N LEU A 125 13.12 10.29 18.93
CA LEU A 125 13.69 9.21 18.13
C LEU A 125 15.15 9.49 17.75
N GLN A 126 15.48 10.74 17.40
CA GLN A 126 16.85 11.16 17.11
C GLN A 126 17.77 11.05 18.33
N GLY A 127 17.26 11.26 19.55
CA GLY A 127 18.05 11.09 20.78
C GLY A 127 18.30 9.62 21.18
N LYS A 128 17.69 8.65 20.50
CA LYS A 128 17.83 7.21 20.78
C LYS A 128 18.70 6.46 19.78
N VAL A 129 19.02 7.09 18.66
CA VAL A 129 19.85 6.56 17.57
C VAL A 129 21.24 7.15 17.70
#